data_AF-A0A914LLK2-F1
#
_entry.id   AF-A0A914LLK2-F1
#
_cell.length_a   1.000
_cell.length_b   1.000
_cell.length_c   1.000
_cell.angle_alpha   90.00
_cell.angle_beta   90.00
_cell.angle_gamma   90.00
#
_symmetry.space_group_name_H-M   'P 1'
#
loop_
_entity.id
_entity.type
_entity.pdbx_description
1 polymer ?
#
loop_
_entity_poly.entity_id
_entity_poly.type
_entity_poly.pdbx_seq_one_letter_code
_entity_poly.pdbx_strand_id
1 'polypeptide(L)'
;MMNVAGIPGIAANLLLIFVTIQNNKLRGSANYLLALTAFFEILHQSAHFLFLFISVSGINFINYSTALLFQLHSIFGLTAAQTSMASIAADRLLSVLFPLKYYKLNISLYFTIHKILAFISSIWMSINAINFSNKYPTLPVTGYISDFCPLVSFR
;
A
#
# COMPACT_ATOMS: atom_id res chain seq x y z
N MET A 1 17.16 -4.83 4.40
CA MET A 1 16.32 -5.07 5.60
C MET A 1 14.80 -5.07 5.31
N MET A 2 14.33 -4.42 4.23
CA MET A 2 12.89 -4.27 3.94
C MET A 2 12.15 -5.58 3.68
N ASN A 3 12.81 -6.60 3.09
CA ASN A 3 12.14 -7.84 2.70
C ASN A 3 11.93 -8.84 3.85
N VAL A 4 12.79 -8.83 4.88
CA VAL A 4 12.59 -9.65 6.10
C VAL A 4 11.44 -9.09 6.94
N ALA A 5 11.24 -7.77 6.92
CA ALA A 5 10.11 -7.10 7.58
C ALA A 5 8.78 -7.22 6.80
N GLY A 6 8.82 -7.56 5.50
CA GLY A 6 7.62 -7.78 4.70
C GLY A 6 6.80 -9.00 5.14
N ILE A 7 7.48 -10.08 5.58
CA ILE A 7 6.84 -11.31 6.04
C ILE A 7 5.92 -11.09 7.27
N PRO A 8 6.40 -10.47 8.37
CA PRO A 8 5.53 -10.19 9.51
C PRO A 8 4.45 -9.15 9.16
N GLY A 9 4.74 -8.21 8.26
CA GLY A 9 3.75 -7.24 7.77
C GLY A 9 2.57 -7.89 7.06
N ILE A 10 2.83 -8.82 6.15
CA ILE A 10 1.77 -9.56 5.43
C ILE A 10 0.96 -10.43 6.41
N ALA A 11 1.65 -11.13 7.32
CA ALA A 11 0.98 -11.97 8.32
C ALA A 11 0.06 -11.16 9.23
N ALA A 12 0.50 -9.99 9.71
CA ALA A 12 -0.29 -9.10 10.54
C ALA A 12 -1.51 -8.52 9.78
N ASN A 13 -1.32 -8.09 8.53
CA ASN A 13 -2.39 -7.56 7.69
C ASN A 13 -3.45 -8.63 7.36
N LEU A 14 -3.02 -9.87 7.08
CA LEU A 14 -3.94 -11.01 6.88
C LEU A 14 -4.72 -11.35 8.15
N LEU A 15 -4.06 -11.36 9.31
CA LEU A 15 -4.72 -11.59 10.60
C LEU A 15 -5.78 -10.52 10.86
N LEU A 16 -5.49 -9.26 10.55
CA LEU A 16 -6.42 -8.15 10.73
C LEU A 16 -7.68 -8.32 9.87
N ILE A 17 -7.51 -8.70 8.60
CA ILE A 17 -8.64 -9.00 7.70
C ILE A 17 -9.44 -10.19 8.24
N PHE A 18 -8.76 -11.26 8.64
CA PHE A 18 -9.40 -12.47 9.17
C PHE A 18 -10.24 -12.17 10.42
N VAL A 19 -9.69 -11.45 11.39
CA VAL A 19 -10.39 -11.07 12.63
C VAL A 19 -11.58 -10.16 12.33
N THR A 20 -11.46 -9.25 11.37
CA THR A 20 -12.53 -8.34 10.96
C THR A 20 -13.69 -9.09 10.29
N ILE A 21 -13.40 -10.15 9.54
CA ILE A 21 -14.43 -11.02 8.92
C ILE A 21 -15.10 -11.91 9.97
N GLN A 22 -14.31 -12.52 10.86
CA GLN A 22 -14.77 -13.49 11.84
C GLN A 22 -15.68 -12.88 12.92
N ASN A 23 -15.37 -11.67 13.37
CA ASN A 23 -16.08 -11.06 14.49
C ASN A 23 -17.12 -10.02 14.03
N ASN A 24 -18.39 -10.40 14.07
CA ASN A 24 -19.50 -9.51 13.73
C ASN A 24 -19.58 -8.25 14.61
N LYS A 25 -19.08 -8.30 15.86
CA LYS A 25 -19.05 -7.13 16.77
C LYS A 25 -18.02 -6.08 16.33
N LEU A 26 -17.05 -6.48 15.50
CA LEU A 26 -16.02 -5.60 14.94
C LEU A 26 -16.40 -5.07 13.55
N ARG A 27 -17.60 -5.32 13.03
CA ARG A 27 -18.04 -4.82 11.70
C ARG A 27 -18.47 -3.35 11.71
N GLY A 28 -17.82 -2.53 12.53
CA GLY A 28 -17.95 -1.08 12.47
C GLY A 28 -17.38 -0.55 11.15
N SER A 29 -17.94 0.54 10.66
CA SER A 29 -17.51 1.19 9.41
C SER A 29 -16.02 1.59 9.40
N ALA A 30 -15.47 2.02 10.55
CA ALA A 30 -14.04 2.31 10.70
C ALA A 30 -13.17 1.06 10.59
N ASN A 31 -13.65 -0.08 11.11
CA ASN A 31 -12.93 -1.35 11.02
C ASN A 31 -12.96 -1.93 9.60
N TYR A 32 -14.02 -1.64 8.83
CA TYR A 32 -14.06 -1.94 7.40
C TYR A 32 -12.99 -1.15 6.62
N LEU A 33 -12.80 0.14 6.94
CA LEU A 33 -11.71 0.92 6.35
C LEU A 33 -10.33 0.37 6.73
N LEU A 34 -10.13 -0.02 7.99
CA LEU A 34 -8.89 -0.66 8.42
C LEU A 34 -8.60 -1.96 7.67
N ALA A 35 -9.62 -2.81 7.47
CA ALA A 35 -9.46 -4.02 6.67
C ALA A 35 -9.15 -3.72 5.20
N LEU A 36 -9.75 -2.67 4.63
CA LEU A 36 -9.45 -2.21 3.28
C LEU A 36 -8.02 -1.66 3.15
N THR A 37 -7.55 -0.89 4.13
CA THR A 37 -6.16 -0.42 4.19
C THR A 37 -5.19 -1.58 4.31
N ALA A 38 -5.49 -2.59 5.15
CA ALA A 38 -4.67 -3.80 5.26
C ALA A 38 -4.60 -4.59 3.93
N PHE A 39 -5.71 -4.63 3.18
CA PHE A 39 -5.71 -5.21 1.84
C PHE A 39 -4.80 -4.44 0.87
N PHE A 40 -4.83 -3.11 0.89
CA PHE A 40 -3.93 -2.28 0.08
C PHE A 40 -2.46 -2.43 0.48
N GLU A 41 -2.16 -2.59 1.77
CA GLU A 41 -0.80 -2.88 2.25
C GLU A 41 -0.28 -4.24 1.76
N ILE A 42 -1.14 -5.26 1.69
CA ILE A 42 -0.75 -6.56 1.10
C ILE A 42 -0.42 -6.39 -0.40
N LEU A 43 -1.25 -5.63 -1.14
CA LEU A 43 -0.98 -5.31 -2.55
C LEU A 43 0.33 -4.51 -2.71
N HIS A 44 0.61 -3.57 -1.82
CA HIS A 44 1.88 -2.85 -1.78
C HIS A 44 3.06 -3.81 -1.54
N GLN A 45 2.95 -4.69 -0.54
CA GLN A 45 4.01 -5.62 -0.15
C GLN A 45 4.37 -6.66 -1.22
N SER A 46 3.45 -6.95 -2.15
CA SER A 46 3.71 -7.88 -3.26
C SER A 46 4.86 -7.45 -4.19
N ALA A 47 5.18 -6.15 -4.31
CA ALA A 47 6.36 -5.71 -5.07
C ALA A 47 7.70 -6.11 -4.43
N HIS A 48 7.74 -6.25 -3.11
CA HIS A 48 8.96 -6.69 -2.42
C HIS A 48 9.31 -8.13 -2.78
N PHE A 49 8.32 -8.99 -3.04
CA PHE A 49 8.55 -10.35 -3.53
C PHE A 49 9.15 -10.35 -4.94
N LEU A 50 8.65 -9.50 -5.82
CA LEU A 50 9.15 -9.39 -7.19
C LEU A 50 10.58 -8.84 -7.23
N PHE A 51 10.86 -7.84 -6.39
CA PHE A 51 12.23 -7.34 -6.19
C PHE A 51 13.19 -8.43 -5.68
N LEU A 52 12.72 -9.29 -4.78
CA LEU A 52 13.50 -10.45 -4.30
C LEU A 52 13.83 -11.42 -5.42
N PHE A 53 12.83 -11.79 -6.24
CA PHE A 53 13.02 -12.71 -7.35
C PHE A 53 14.05 -12.19 -8.37
N ILE A 54 13.97 -10.90 -8.74
CA ILE A 54 14.92 -10.28 -9.68
C ILE A 54 16.34 -10.26 -9.10
N SER A 55 16.47 -9.89 -7.83
CA SER A 55 17.78 -9.80 -7.17
C SER A 55 18.46 -11.17 -7.01
N VAL A 56 17.69 -12.22 -6.67
CA VAL A 56 18.21 -13.61 -6.59
C VAL A 56 18.56 -14.17 -7.97
N SER A 57 17.82 -13.79 -9.01
CA SER A 57 18.08 -14.24 -10.38
C SER A 57 19.35 -13.62 -11.00
N GLY A 58 19.99 -12.65 -10.34
CA GLY A 58 21.20 -11.99 -10.83
C GLY A 58 20.98 -11.06 -12.04
N ILE A 59 19.73 -10.78 -12.40
CA ILE A 59 19.38 -9.84 -13.45
C ILE A 59 19.50 -8.43 -12.87
N ASN A 60 20.70 -7.84 -12.96
CA ASN A 60 21.03 -6.56 -12.32
C ASN A 60 20.32 -5.35 -12.94
N PHE A 61 19.86 -5.47 -14.19
CA PHE A 61 19.25 -4.38 -14.94
C PHE A 61 17.99 -4.86 -15.66
N ILE A 62 16.86 -4.31 -15.27
CA ILE A 62 15.59 -4.45 -15.97
C ILE A 62 15.19 -3.07 -16.52
N ASN A 63 14.63 -3.05 -17.73
CA ASN A 63 14.09 -1.83 -18.32
C ASN A 63 12.95 -1.29 -17.44
N TYR A 64 12.92 0.01 -17.23
CA TYR A 64 11.90 0.66 -16.39
C TYR A 64 10.47 0.29 -16.80
N SER A 65 10.19 0.17 -18.10
CA SER A 65 8.86 -0.19 -18.61
C SER A 65 8.39 -1.58 -18.15
N THR A 66 9.27 -2.58 -18.18
CA THR A 66 8.92 -3.93 -17.72
C THR A 66 8.84 -3.99 -16.20
N ALA A 67 9.73 -3.30 -15.49
CA ALA A 67 9.66 -3.16 -14.03
C ALA A 67 8.34 -2.50 -13.59
N LEU A 68 7.94 -1.42 -14.26
CA LEU A 68 6.72 -0.67 -13.96
C LEU A 68 5.48 -1.54 -14.16
N LEU A 69 5.40 -2.34 -15.24
CA LEU A 69 4.27 -3.24 -15.47
C LEU A 69 4.05 -4.18 -14.27
N PHE A 70 5.15 -4.74 -13.75
CA PHE A 70 5.14 -5.62 -12.60
C PHE A 70 4.91 -4.88 -11.27
N GLN A 71 5.31 -3.61 -11.15
CA GLN A 71 5.19 -2.85 -9.91
C GLN A 71 3.92 -1.98 -9.85
N LEU A 72 3.16 -1.86 -10.94
CA LEU A 72 1.99 -0.98 -11.05
C LEU A 72 0.94 -1.28 -9.98
N HIS A 73 0.67 -2.56 -9.72
CA HIS A 73 -0.26 -2.98 -8.67
C HIS A 73 0.19 -2.56 -7.26
N SER A 74 1.50 -2.48 -7.01
CA SER A 74 2.06 -2.09 -5.72
C SER A 74 2.09 -0.58 -5.54
N ILE A 75 2.38 0.18 -6.60
CA ILE A 75 2.24 1.64 -6.60
C ILE A 75 0.79 2.04 -6.33
N PHE A 76 -0.15 1.32 -6.95
CA PHE A 76 -1.57 1.46 -6.67
C PHE A 76 -1.88 1.16 -5.19
N GLY A 77 -1.42 0.02 -4.68
CA GLY A 77 -1.60 -0.37 -3.27
C GLY A 77 -1.03 0.64 -2.27
N LEU A 78 0.19 1.12 -2.48
CA LEU A 78 0.88 2.05 -1.57
C LEU A 78 0.11 3.36 -1.40
N THR A 79 -0.31 3.95 -2.51
CA THR A 79 -1.00 5.25 -2.53
C THR A 79 -2.42 5.15 -1.96
N ALA A 80 -3.12 4.06 -2.26
CA ALA A 80 -4.42 3.76 -1.67
C ALA A 80 -4.30 3.49 -0.16
N ALA A 81 -3.25 2.80 0.29
CA ALA A 81 -2.99 2.55 1.70
C ALA A 81 -2.68 3.85 2.47
N GLN A 82 -1.80 4.71 1.94
CA GLN A 82 -1.46 5.99 2.57
C GLN A 82 -2.65 6.94 2.70
N THR A 83 -3.45 7.08 1.63
CA THR A 83 -4.63 7.96 1.65
C THR A 83 -5.75 7.42 2.53
N SER A 84 -5.96 6.10 2.55
CA SER A 84 -6.92 5.47 3.48
C SER A 84 -6.45 5.55 4.93
N MET A 85 -5.15 5.43 5.21
CA MET A 85 -4.59 5.63 6.54
C MET A 85 -4.75 7.07 7.02
N ALA A 86 -4.49 8.06 6.17
CA ALA A 86 -4.76 9.47 6.47
C ALA A 86 -6.25 9.73 6.75
N SER A 87 -7.13 9.09 5.99
CA SER A 87 -8.58 9.15 6.18
C SER A 87 -9.02 8.57 7.54
N ILE A 88 -8.44 7.43 7.94
CA ILE A 88 -8.69 6.82 9.25
C ILE A 88 -8.18 7.73 10.38
N ALA A 89 -7.01 8.32 10.24
CA ALA A 89 -6.46 9.25 11.21
C ALA A 89 -7.38 10.48 11.36
N ALA A 90 -7.88 11.04 10.25
CA ALA A 90 -8.82 12.15 10.26
C ALA A 90 -10.15 11.77 10.93
N ASP A 91 -10.71 10.60 10.62
CA ASP A 91 -11.94 10.07 11.24
C ASP A 91 -11.78 9.96 12.77
N ARG A 92 -10.68 9.34 13.23
CA ARG A 92 -10.38 9.19 14.66
C ARG A 92 -10.21 10.55 15.34
N LEU A 93 -9.51 11.48 14.70
CA LEU A 93 -9.32 12.84 15.23
C LEU A 93 -10.65 13.59 15.35
N LEU A 94 -11.52 13.51 14.33
CA LEU A 94 -12.84 14.14 14.33
C LEU A 94 -13.75 13.58 15.42
N SER A 95 -13.69 12.26 15.66
CA SER A 95 -14.47 11.62 16.71
C SER A 95 -14.11 12.11 18.12
N VAL A 96 -12.84 12.48 18.35
CA VAL A 96 -12.34 13.00 19.63
C VAL A 96 -12.60 14.50 19.77
N LEU A 97 -12.36 15.28 18.71
CA LEU A 97 -12.51 16.74 18.75
C LEU A 97 -13.99 17.19 18.76
N PHE A 98 -14.87 16.50 18.03
CA PHE A 98 -16.26 16.93 17.84
C PHE A 98 -17.26 15.77 17.99
N PRO A 99 -17.38 15.17 19.19
CA PRO A 99 -18.23 13.98 19.40
C PRO A 99 -19.70 14.20 19.05
N LEU A 100 -20.25 15.38 19.39
CA LEU A 100 -21.66 15.73 19.13
C LEU A 100 -21.99 15.88 17.63
N LYS A 101 -21.04 16.37 16.83
CA LYS A 101 -21.20 16.48 15.38
C LYS A 101 -21.00 15.13 14.72
N TYR A 102 -20.02 14.36 15.20
CA TYR A 102 -19.71 13.02 14.69
C TYR A 102 -20.90 12.07 14.81
N TYR A 103 -21.63 12.11 15.93
CA TYR A 103 -22.83 11.29 16.12
C TYR A 103 -23.95 11.59 15.10
N LYS A 104 -24.03 12.82 14.59
CA LYS A 104 -25.06 13.24 13.62
C LYS A 104 -24.63 12.99 12.17
N LEU A 105 -23.41 12.55 11.91
CA LEU A 105 -22.93 12.30 10.56
C LEU A 105 -23.53 11.02 9.99
N ASN A 106 -23.87 11.06 8.69
CA ASN A 106 -24.21 9.86 7.96
C ASN A 106 -22.95 9.06 7.67
N ILE A 107 -22.67 8.10 8.55
CA ILE A 107 -21.54 7.18 8.52
C ILE A 107 -21.36 6.57 7.11
N SER A 108 -22.42 6.07 6.48
CA SER A 108 -22.32 5.38 5.18
C SER A 108 -21.79 6.27 4.06
N LEU A 109 -22.31 7.52 3.96
CA LEU A 109 -21.85 8.48 2.97
C LEU A 109 -20.42 8.95 3.24
N TYR A 110 -20.10 9.24 4.50
CA TYR A 110 -18.77 9.66 4.91
C TYR A 110 -17.71 8.64 4.50
N PHE A 111 -17.90 7.36 4.83
CA PHE A 111 -16.94 6.31 4.47
C PHE A 111 -16.88 6.03 2.96
N THR A 112 -17.99 6.24 2.24
CA THR A 112 -18.00 6.11 0.77
C THR A 112 -17.13 7.19 0.12
N ILE A 113 -17.17 8.42 0.62
CA ILE A 113 -16.31 9.51 0.15
C ILE A 113 -14.83 9.18 0.39
N HIS A 114 -14.45 8.68 1.56
CA HIS A 114 -13.05 8.33 1.86
C HIS A 114 -12.54 7.19 0.98
N LYS A 115 -13.39 6.19 0.69
CA LYS A 115 -13.06 5.11 -0.26
C LYS A 115 -12.81 5.68 -1.66
N ILE A 116 -13.71 6.53 -2.15
CA ILE A 116 -13.57 7.17 -3.47
C ILE A 116 -12.29 8.01 -3.53
N LEU A 117 -11.99 8.78 -2.47
CA LEU A 117 -10.77 9.60 -2.40
C LEU A 117 -9.50 8.74 -2.51
N ALA A 118 -9.45 7.60 -1.81
CA ALA A 118 -8.32 6.69 -1.87
C ALA A 118 -8.13 6.09 -3.28
N PHE A 119 -9.22 5.69 -3.93
CA PHE A 119 -9.19 5.20 -5.31
C PHE A 119 -8.73 6.27 -6.31
N ILE A 120 -9.25 7.50 -6.22
CA ILE A 120 -8.88 8.61 -7.11
C ILE A 120 -7.39 8.92 -6.97
N SER A 121 -6.87 9.03 -5.75
CA SER A 121 -5.45 9.29 -5.51
C SER A 121 -4.55 8.21 -6.09
N SER A 122 -4.99 6.95 -5.97
CA SER A 122 -4.23 5.81 -6.47
C SER A 122 -4.22 5.72 -8.00
N ILE A 123 -5.34 6.02 -8.64
CA ILE A 123 -5.42 6.14 -10.11
C ILE A 123 -4.54 7.29 -10.60
N TRP A 124 -4.59 8.45 -9.94
CA TRP A 124 -3.77 9.61 -10.29
C TRP A 124 -2.27 9.27 -10.24
N MET A 125 -1.81 8.60 -9.18
CA MET A 125 -0.40 8.19 -9.09
C MET A 125 -0.03 7.17 -10.17
N SER A 126 -0.91 6.20 -10.46
CA SER A 126 -0.67 5.18 -11.47
C SER A 126 -0.52 5.80 -12.87
N ILE A 127 -1.34 6.81 -13.21
CA ILE A 127 -1.22 7.56 -14.46
C ILE A 127 0.11 8.32 -14.52
N ASN A 128 0.51 8.97 -13.43
CA ASN A 128 1.80 9.68 -13.37
C ASN A 128 2.99 8.72 -13.53
N ALA A 129 2.91 7.53 -12.95
CA ALA A 129 3.93 6.49 -13.08
C ALA A 129 4.05 5.98 -14.54
N ILE A 130 2.92 5.80 -15.23
CA ILE A 130 2.89 5.46 -16.67
C ILE A 130 3.46 6.58 -17.52
N ASN A 131 3.06 7.84 -17.27
CA ASN A 131 3.58 9.00 -18.00
C ASN A 131 5.11 9.15 -17.83
N PHE A 132 5.62 8.88 -16.63
CA PHE A 132 7.06 8.84 -16.38
C PHE A 132 7.75 7.71 -17.15
N SER A 133 7.13 6.51 -17.20
CA SER A 133 7.64 5.38 -17.97
C SER A 133 7.74 5.67 -19.46
N ASN A 134 6.74 6.37 -20.03
CA ASN A 134 6.74 6.75 -21.44
C ASN A 134 7.82 7.77 -21.77
N LYS A 135 8.18 8.62 -20.80
CA LYS A 135 9.23 9.63 -20.96
C LYS A 135 10.64 9.05 -20.83
N TYR A 136 10.81 8.00 -20.04
CA TYR A 136 12.11 7.40 -19.74
C TYR A 136 12.10 5.85 -19.74
N PRO A 137 11.89 5.21 -20.90
CA PRO A 137 11.69 3.76 -20.98
C PRO A 137 12.96 2.93 -20.72
N THR A 138 14.15 3.50 -20.98
CA THR A 138 15.45 2.82 -20.90
C THR A 138 16.20 3.10 -19.61
N LEU A 139 15.60 3.80 -18.64
CA LEU A 139 16.25 4.00 -17.35
C LEU A 139 16.47 2.63 -16.68
N PRO A 140 17.71 2.27 -16.35
CA PRO A 140 17.98 1.04 -15.64
C PRO A 140 17.44 1.15 -14.22
N VAL A 141 16.57 0.21 -13.83
CA VAL A 141 16.14 0.03 -12.44
C VAL A 141 17.02 -1.06 -11.84
N THR A 142 17.81 -0.70 -10.84
CA THR A 142 18.76 -1.60 -10.19
C THR A 142 18.10 -2.36 -9.04
N GLY A 143 18.39 -3.65 -8.93
CA GLY A 143 18.06 -4.47 -7.77
C GLY A 143 19.32 -5.10 -7.19
N TYR A 144 20.12 -4.34 -6.43
CA TYR A 144 21.34 -4.88 -5.84
C TYR A 144 21.05 -5.73 -4.61
N ILE A 145 21.79 -6.83 -4.46
CA ILE A 145 21.80 -7.64 -3.23
C ILE A 145 22.33 -6.81 -2.04
N SER A 146 23.18 -5.81 -2.26
CA SER A 146 23.63 -4.89 -1.21
C SER A 146 22.49 -4.08 -0.58
N ASP A 147 21.39 -3.84 -1.31
CA ASP A 147 20.19 -3.17 -0.79
C ASP A 147 19.39 -4.10 0.15
N PHE A 148 19.57 -5.42 0.04
CA PHE A 148 18.98 -6.39 0.95
C PHE A 148 19.65 -6.39 2.31
N CYS A 149 20.97 -6.23 2.35
CA CYS A 149 21.76 -6.30 3.58
C CYS A 149 22.95 -5.32 3.51
N PRO A 150 22.82 -4.08 4.02
CA PRO A 150 23.92 -3.12 4.01
C PRO A 150 25.12 -3.54 4.88
N LEU A 151 25.02 -4.68 5.59
CA LEU A 151 26.12 -5.27 6.36
C LEU A 151 27.17 -5.97 5.50
N VAL A 152 26.89 -6.26 4.22
CA VAL A 152 27.88 -6.84 3.30
C VAL A 152 28.31 -5.80 2.28
N SER A 153 28.92 -4.74 2.79
CA SER A 153 29.82 -3.88 2.01
C SER A 153 31.18 -4.57 2.01
N PHE A 154 31.46 -5.40 0.99
CA PHE A 154 32.85 -5.70 0.66
C PHE A 154 33.39 -4.52 -0.14
N ARG A 155 34.30 -3.81 0.53
CA ARG A 155 35.16 -2.77 -0.01
C ARG A 155 36.04 -3.31 -1.15
#